data_AF-A0A378VXM1-F1
#
_entry.id   AF-A0A378VXM1-F1
#
_cell.length_a   1.000
_cell.length_b   1.000
_cell.length_c   1.000
_cell.angle_alpha   90.00
_cell.angle_beta   90.00
_cell.angle_gamma   90.00
#
_symmetry.space_group_name_H-M   'P 1'
#
loop_
_entity.id
_entity.type
_entity.pdbx_description
1 polymer ?
#
loop_
_entity_poly.entity_id
_entity_poly.type
_entity_poly.pdbx_seq_one_letter_code
_entity_poly.pdbx_strand_id
1 'polypeptide(L)'
;MEQFFQLARGNKDQFAIEMTKWFDTNYHYLVPEFHADTEFKANAKHYVQQLQEAQTLGLKAKPTVVGPLTFLWVGKEKAPLNSTV
;
A
#
# COMPACT_ATOMS: atom_id res chain seq x y z
N MET A 1 4.69 -9.98 -7.34
CA MET A 1 3.30 -10.30 -6.93
C MET A 1 3.25 -11.11 -5.64
N GLU A 2 4.16 -12.07 -5.42
CA GLU A 2 4.13 -12.89 -4.19
C GLU A 2 4.23 -12.07 -2.89
N GLN A 3 5.24 -11.21 -2.77
CA GLN A 3 5.43 -10.33 -1.60
C GLN A 3 4.18 -9.47 -1.29
N PHE A 4 3.50 -8.97 -2.32
CA PHE A 4 2.26 -8.21 -2.16
C PHE A 4 1.17 -9.02 -1.44
N PHE A 5 0.99 -10.30 -1.81
CA PHE A 5 0.03 -11.17 -1.14
C PHE A 5 0.50 -11.60 0.25
N GLN A 6 1.81 -11.83 0.44
CA GLN A 6 2.35 -12.15 1.76
C GLN A 6 2.11 -11.00 2.75
N LEU A 7 2.25 -9.75 2.33
CA LEU A 7 1.89 -8.59 3.14
C LEU A 7 0.37 -8.54 3.42
N ALA A 8 -0.46 -8.84 2.43
CA ALA A 8 -1.91 -8.75 2.56
C ALA A 8 -2.54 -9.83 3.45
N ARG A 9 -2.00 -11.06 3.47
CA ARG A 9 -2.61 -12.22 4.17
C ARG A 9 -1.66 -13.02 5.05
N GLY A 10 -0.43 -12.56 5.21
CA GLY A 10 0.61 -13.26 5.93
C GLY A 10 1.15 -14.49 5.20
N ASN A 11 2.13 -15.12 5.82
CA ASN A 11 2.65 -16.44 5.47
C ASN A 11 3.02 -17.18 6.78
N LYS A 12 3.83 -18.25 6.69
CA LYS A 12 4.23 -19.03 7.88
C LYS A 12 5.16 -18.26 8.84
N ASP A 13 5.92 -17.30 8.31
CA ASP A 13 7.00 -16.63 9.00
C ASP A 13 6.65 -15.18 9.36
N GLN A 14 5.61 -14.61 8.75
CA GLN A 14 5.21 -13.22 8.90
C GLN A 14 3.69 -13.07 8.98
N PHE A 15 3.22 -12.30 9.95
CA PHE A 15 1.81 -11.90 10.04
C PHE A 15 1.41 -10.93 8.91
N ALA A 16 0.12 -10.92 8.59
CA ALA A 16 -0.46 -9.96 7.66
C ALA A 16 -0.37 -8.53 8.21
N ILE A 17 -0.32 -7.55 7.31
CA ILE A 17 -0.50 -6.13 7.66
C ILE A 17 -1.91 -5.91 8.25
N GLU A 18 -2.00 -5.00 9.21
CA GLU A 18 -3.27 -4.59 9.80
C GLU A 18 -4.28 -4.11 8.73
N MET A 19 -5.54 -4.51 8.89
CA MET A 19 -6.65 -3.99 8.10
C MET A 19 -7.59 -3.16 8.97
N THR A 20 -8.00 -1.99 8.48
CA THR A 20 -9.02 -1.16 9.14
C THR A 20 -9.99 -0.56 8.13
N LYS A 21 -11.10 0.01 8.61
CA LYS A 21 -12.12 0.62 7.77
C LYS A 21 -11.56 1.81 7.01
N TRP A 22 -11.89 1.89 5.72
CA TRP A 22 -11.68 3.07 4.90
C TRP A 22 -12.74 4.10 5.27
N PHE A 23 -12.36 5.03 6.15
CA PHE A 23 -13.24 6.05 6.70
C PHE A 23 -14.51 5.45 7.32
N ASP A 24 -15.67 6.02 7.01
CA ASP A 24 -17.00 5.60 7.46
C ASP A 24 -17.62 4.52 6.58
N THR A 25 -16.87 3.98 5.62
CA THR A 25 -17.37 2.92 4.72
C THR A 25 -17.21 1.53 5.33
N ASN A 26 -17.82 0.53 4.68
CA ASN A 26 -17.58 -0.88 4.99
C ASN A 26 -16.38 -1.48 4.22
N TYR A 27 -15.68 -0.67 3.42
CA TYR A 27 -14.46 -1.11 2.75
C TYR A 27 -13.29 -1.13 3.74
N HIS A 28 -12.36 -2.06 3.58
CA HIS A 28 -11.17 -2.17 4.44
C HIS A 28 -9.91 -2.05 3.59
N TYR A 29 -8.92 -1.33 4.11
CA TYR A 29 -7.62 -1.17 3.49
C TYR A 29 -6.51 -1.72 4.40
N LEU A 30 -5.36 -2.05 3.80
CA LEU A 30 -4.15 -2.40 4.52
C LEU A 30 -3.50 -1.11 5.02
N VAL A 31 -3.33 -0.99 6.33
CA VAL A 31 -2.74 0.18 6.98
C VAL A 31 -1.25 0.25 6.61
N PRO A 32 -0.77 1.31 5.92
CA PRO A 32 0.65 1.47 5.65
C PRO A 32 1.46 1.56 6.95
N GLU A 33 2.56 0.83 7.03
CA GLU A 33 3.45 0.80 8.20
C GLU A 33 4.77 1.49 7.85
N PHE A 34 5.21 2.43 8.69
CA PHE A 34 6.42 3.23 8.48
C PHE A 34 7.35 3.17 9.69
N HIS A 35 8.64 3.26 9.44
CA HIS A 35 9.70 3.46 10.43
C HIS A 35 10.42 4.78 10.15
N ALA A 36 11.11 5.34 11.16
CA ALA A 36 11.85 6.59 11.03
C ALA A 36 12.93 6.57 9.93
N ASP A 37 13.45 5.39 9.60
CA ASP A 37 14.45 5.12 8.57
C ASP A 37 13.83 4.59 7.24
N THR A 38 12.51 4.68 7.07
CA THR A 38 11.85 4.21 5.84
C THR A 38 12.28 5.05 4.63
N GLU A 39 12.95 4.40 3.68
CA GLU A 39 13.27 4.99 2.38
C GLU A 39 12.17 4.74 1.34
N PHE A 40 11.56 5.81 0.85
CA PHE A 40 10.56 5.72 -0.22
C PHE A 40 11.21 5.67 -1.60
N LYS A 41 10.87 4.65 -2.41
CA LYS A 41 11.32 4.50 -3.80
C LYS A 41 10.12 4.23 -4.71
N ALA A 42 10.08 4.87 -5.87
CA ALA A 42 9.00 4.70 -6.82
C ALA A 42 9.06 3.32 -7.48
N ASN A 43 7.97 2.56 -7.41
CA ASN A 43 7.78 1.30 -8.14
C ASN A 43 6.51 1.37 -9.00
N ALA A 44 6.52 2.26 -9.99
CA ALA A 44 5.33 2.59 -10.79
C ALA A 44 5.09 1.63 -11.97
N LYS A 45 5.99 0.68 -12.25
CA LYS A 45 5.99 -0.16 -13.47
C LYS A 45 4.62 -0.81 -13.72
N HIS A 46 4.02 -1.39 -12.69
CA HIS A 46 2.72 -2.07 -12.79
C HIS A 46 1.57 -1.13 -13.19
N TYR A 47 1.54 0.10 -12.67
CA TYR A 47 0.49 1.07 -12.97
C TYR A 47 0.69 1.73 -14.34
N VAL A 48 1.94 2.03 -14.70
CA VAL A 48 2.28 2.59 -16.02
C VAL A 48 1.91 1.60 -17.12
N GLN A 49 2.16 0.31 -16.92
CA GLN A 49 1.78 -0.72 -17.88
C GLN A 49 0.26 -0.75 -18.12
N GLN A 50 -0.56 -0.66 -17.07
CA GLN A 50 -2.03 -0.61 -17.20
C GLN A 50 -2.50 0.62 -17.99
N LEU A 51 -1.83 1.77 -17.82
CA LEU A 51 -2.13 2.97 -18.61
C LEU A 51 -1.77 2.78 -20.09
N GLN A 52 -0.63 2.15 -20.39
CA GLN A 52 -0.23 1.82 -21.76
C GLN A 52 -1.20 0.84 -22.41
N GLU A 53 -1.67 -0.17 -21.68
CA GLU A 53 -2.68 -1.11 -22.13
C GLU A 53 -4.00 -0.38 -22.48
N ALA A 54 -4.48 0.48 -21.60
CA ALA A 54 -5.68 1.29 -21.86
C ALA A 54 -5.52 2.21 -23.08
N GLN A 55 -4.35 2.85 -23.24
CA GLN A 55 -4.03 3.68 -24.41
C GLN A 55 -4.04 2.86 -25.71
N THR A 56 -3.49 1.64 -25.69
CA THR A 56 -3.47 0.72 -26.85
C THR A 56 -4.88 0.32 -27.27
N LEU A 57 -5.81 0.24 -26.32
CA LEU A 57 -7.23 -0.03 -26.57
C LEU A 57 -8.03 1.22 -26.97
N GLY A 58 -7.38 2.39 -27.13
CA GLY A 58 -8.05 3.65 -27.44
C GLY A 58 -8.88 4.24 -26.28
N LEU A 59 -8.70 3.73 -25.06
CA LEU A 59 -9.43 4.18 -23.87
C LEU A 59 -8.73 5.39 -23.23
N LYS A 60 -9.50 6.42 -22.90
CA LYS A 60 -9.03 7.59 -22.15
C LYS A 60 -9.04 7.30 -20.64
N ALA A 61 -8.05 6.54 -20.17
CA ALA A 61 -7.91 6.24 -18.75
C ALA A 61 -7.48 7.50 -17.94
N LYS A 62 -8.14 7.71 -16.78
CA LYS A 62 -7.74 8.71 -15.79
C LYS A 62 -7.08 8.01 -14.60
N PRO A 63 -5.75 8.07 -14.43
CA PRO A 63 -5.10 7.45 -13.28
C PRO A 63 -5.59 8.09 -11.98
N THR A 64 -5.89 7.24 -11.00
CA THR A 64 -6.28 7.67 -9.65
C THR A 64 -5.33 7.04 -8.65
N VAL A 65 -4.71 7.88 -7.82
CA VAL A 65 -3.78 7.47 -6.76
C VAL A 65 -4.18 8.15 -5.46
N VAL A 66 -3.91 7.51 -4.33
CA VAL A 66 -4.06 8.15 -3.01
C VAL A 66 -3.00 9.25 -2.91
N GLY A 67 -3.42 10.46 -2.51
CA GLY A 67 -2.51 11.58 -2.36
C GLY A 67 -1.46 11.33 -1.27
N PRO A 68 -0.25 11.90 -1.38
CA PRO A 68 0.86 11.59 -0.48
C PRO A 68 0.57 11.94 0.99
N LEU A 69 -0.12 13.05 1.25
CA LEU A 69 -0.51 13.43 2.61
C LEU A 69 -1.55 12.48 3.20
N THR A 70 -2.57 12.10 2.41
CA THR A 70 -3.56 11.11 2.85
C THR A 70 -2.89 9.77 3.10
N PHE A 71 -1.96 9.33 2.24
CA PHE A 71 -1.24 8.09 2.39
C PHE A 71 -0.45 8.02 3.70
N LEU A 72 0.25 9.10 4.07
CA LEU A 72 0.93 9.19 5.36
C LEU A 72 -0.07 9.23 6.53
N TRP A 73 -1.15 9.99 6.39
CA TRP A 73 -2.14 10.18 7.45
C TRP A 73 -2.94 8.92 7.80
N VAL A 74 -3.22 8.06 6.81
CA VAL A 74 -3.91 6.77 7.03
C VAL A 74 -2.95 5.63 7.40
N GLY A 75 -1.64 5.91 7.51
CA GLY A 75 -0.65 4.94 7.96
C GLY A 75 -0.37 5.02 9.46
N LYS A 76 0.53 4.15 9.92
CA LYS A 76 1.02 4.12 11.30
C LYS A 76 2.53 4.02 11.34
N GLU A 77 3.13 4.75 12.27
CA GLU A 77 4.51 4.54 12.66
C GLU A 77 4.63 3.25 13.50
N LYS A 78 5.67 2.45 13.23
CA LYS A 78 6.03 1.28 14.02
C LYS A 78 7.37 1.56 14.71
N ALA A 79 7.40 1.34 16.02
CA ALA A 79 8.67 1.23 16.73
C ALA A 79 9.40 -0.06 16.29
N PRO A 80 10.74 -0.10 16.36
CA PRO A 80 11.46 -1.35 16.20
C PRO A 80 10.99 -2.36 17.23
N LEU A 81 10.87 -3.64 16.83
CA LEU A 81 10.34 -4.78 17.61
C LEU A 81 11.02 -5.04 18.97
N ASN A 82 12.01 -4.23 19.36
CA ASN A 82 12.79 -4.34 20.60
C ASN A 82 12.60 -3.15 21.56
N SER A 83 11.54 -2.35 21.44
CA SER A 83 11.19 -1.40 22.51
C SER A 83 10.51 -2.15 23.66
N THR A 84 11.33 -2.72 24.54
CA THR A 84 10.90 -3.28 25.83
C THR A 84 10.22 -2.18 26.65
N VAL A 85 8.95 -2.40 26.98
CA VAL A 85 8.36 -1.93 28.25
C VAL A 85 8.23 -3.16 29.13
#